data_AF-A0A2T5H897-F1
#
_entry.id   AF-A0A2T5H897-F1
#
_cell.length_a   1.000
_cell.length_b   1.000
_cell.length_c   1.000
_cell.angle_alpha   90.00
_cell.angle_beta   90.00
_cell.angle_gamma   90.00
#
_symmetry.space_group_name_H-M   'P 1'
#
loop_
_entity.id
_entity.type
_entity.pdbx_description
1 polymer ?
#
loop_
_entity_poly.entity_id
_entity_poly.type
_entity_poly.pdbx_seq_one_letter_code
_entity_poly.pdbx_strand_id
1 'polypeptide(L)'
;MTGPLPVTLPPLRGEVLSSWISRHADFYGVTPLTMLRHGLPDATSLEAIDFSLTNAQANRIAGMFGVSPQLVRSLSFAGAPKAAHRFIAKSPMQRCGRCTQTDVSPPPILRSELQGWRITCSHCGEPYQDKTTSDGERTLEPYRAAARRGETLLNNHAERRVETWLPPLEIARLLLMRRIPWPPPRDGDLWRYRLLGAIVPDFDAILARETSFPHSPKHPILPLCIRPALLAGVAIIDRAGPPMLKMLHGHMMGENRKRFVMATDHLVSPAIEWGPPQQFQLI
;
A
#
# COMPACT_ATOMS: atom_id res chain seq x y z
N MET A 1 -0.97 36.34 16.91
CA MET A 1 -1.95 35.86 15.92
C MET A 1 -1.58 36.47 14.58
N THR A 2 -0.97 35.69 13.69
CA THR A 2 -0.74 36.08 12.30
C THR A 2 -1.96 35.62 11.48
N GLY A 3 -2.47 36.49 10.61
CA GLY A 3 -3.58 36.17 9.71
C GLY A 3 -3.20 35.09 8.68
N PRO A 4 -4.15 34.65 7.84
CA PRO A 4 -3.85 33.71 6.77
C PRO A 4 -2.79 34.26 5.81
N LEU A 5 -2.08 33.38 5.13
CA LEU A 5 -1.11 33.74 4.10
C LEU A 5 -1.81 34.54 2.98
N PRO A 6 -1.19 35.61 2.44
CA PRO A 6 -1.79 36.44 1.40
C PRO A 6 -2.14 35.66 0.12
N VAL A 7 -1.33 34.68 -0.23
CA VAL A 7 -1.48 33.82 -1.42
C VAL A 7 -1.41 32.36 -1.01
N THR A 8 -2.38 31.58 -1.46
CA THR A 8 -2.42 30.13 -1.28
C THR A 8 -2.57 29.46 -2.64
N LEU A 9 -1.56 28.67 -3.03
CA LEU A 9 -1.54 27.89 -4.25
C LEU A 9 -2.53 26.71 -4.12
N PRO A 10 -3.33 26.41 -5.15
CA PRO A 10 -4.20 25.24 -5.10
C PRO A 10 -3.37 23.95 -5.05
N PRO A 11 -3.79 22.95 -4.24
CA PRO A 11 -3.14 21.64 -4.26
C PRO A 11 -3.37 20.94 -5.59
N LEU A 12 -2.36 20.24 -6.08
CA LEU A 12 -2.51 19.40 -7.26
C LEU A 12 -3.21 18.10 -6.89
N ARG A 13 -3.87 17.50 -7.88
CA ARG A 13 -4.62 16.26 -7.68
C ARG A 13 -3.67 15.17 -7.18
N GLY A 14 -3.96 14.63 -6.00
CA GLY A 14 -3.16 13.56 -5.39
C GLY A 14 -1.82 14.02 -4.85
N GLU A 15 -1.55 15.33 -4.74
CA GLU A 15 -0.35 15.86 -4.10
C GLU A 15 -0.33 15.55 -2.58
N VAL A 16 0.87 15.34 -2.03
CA VAL A 16 1.06 15.16 -0.58
C VAL A 16 1.26 16.50 0.14
N LEU A 17 0.96 16.53 1.43
CA LEU A 17 0.95 17.76 2.23
C LEU A 17 2.33 18.42 2.29
N SER A 18 3.40 17.65 2.50
CA SER A 18 4.78 18.15 2.49
C SER A 18 5.17 18.81 1.16
N SER A 19 4.77 18.22 0.03
CA SER A 19 4.96 18.77 -1.32
C SER A 19 4.22 20.09 -1.50
N TRP A 20 2.95 20.12 -1.11
CA TRP A 20 2.12 21.32 -1.22
C TRP A 20 2.71 22.48 -0.42
N ILE A 21 3.19 22.22 0.80
CA ILE A 21 3.90 23.22 1.63
C ILE A 21 5.24 23.62 1.00
N SER A 22 5.97 22.67 0.39
CA SER A 22 7.25 22.98 -0.28
C SER A 22 7.08 23.95 -1.44
N ARG A 23 6.00 23.82 -2.21
CA ARG A 23 5.68 24.78 -3.29
C ARG A 23 5.33 26.17 -2.76
N HIS A 24 4.66 26.25 -1.61
CA HIS A 24 4.44 27.54 -0.97
C HIS A 24 5.75 28.15 -0.46
N ALA A 25 6.59 27.34 0.18
CA ALA A 25 7.90 27.77 0.64
C ALA A 25 8.75 28.34 -0.52
N ASP A 26 8.77 27.66 -1.66
CA ASP A 26 9.41 28.14 -2.89
C ASP A 26 8.83 29.49 -3.36
N PHE A 27 7.50 29.59 -3.45
CA PHE A 27 6.80 30.82 -3.83
C PHE A 27 7.12 32.01 -2.90
N TYR A 28 7.24 31.77 -1.59
CA TYR A 28 7.53 32.79 -0.58
C TYR A 28 9.03 32.99 -0.31
N GLY A 29 9.93 32.27 -0.98
CA GLY A 29 11.37 32.39 -0.80
C GLY A 29 11.88 31.96 0.57
N VAL A 30 11.22 30.98 1.22
CA VAL A 30 11.62 30.44 2.53
C VAL A 30 11.87 28.93 2.45
N THR A 31 12.44 28.33 3.48
CA THR A 31 12.58 26.86 3.52
C THR A 31 11.22 26.19 3.80
N PRO A 32 10.97 24.97 3.30
CA PRO A 32 9.75 24.21 3.60
C PRO A 32 9.48 24.04 5.10
N LEU A 33 10.52 23.79 5.90
CA LEU A 33 10.39 23.67 7.34
C LEU A 33 10.07 25.01 8.01
N THR A 34 10.65 26.12 7.54
CA THR A 34 10.31 27.47 8.00
C THR A 34 8.84 27.78 7.73
N MET A 35 8.35 27.46 6.52
CA MET A 35 6.94 27.63 6.16
C MET A 35 6.03 26.81 7.10
N LEU A 36 6.34 25.53 7.32
CA LEU A 36 5.57 24.69 8.25
C LEU A 36 5.56 25.26 9.67
N ARG A 37 6.70 25.76 10.15
CA ARG A 37 6.86 26.33 11.50
C ARG A 37 6.05 27.59 11.73
N HIS A 38 5.63 28.29 10.68
CA HIS A 38 4.71 29.41 10.81
C HIS A 38 3.35 28.98 11.40
N GLY A 39 2.85 27.79 11.03
CA GLY A 39 1.64 27.20 11.59
C GLY A 39 1.89 26.24 12.75
N LEU A 40 3.04 25.56 12.77
CA LEU A 40 3.44 24.54 13.73
C LEU A 40 4.86 24.80 14.28
N PRO A 41 5.02 25.71 15.26
CA PRO A 41 6.35 26.14 15.73
C PRO A 41 7.29 25.00 16.15
N ASP A 42 6.74 23.95 16.76
CA ASP A 42 7.50 22.81 17.29
C ASP A 42 7.84 21.74 16.23
N ALA A 43 7.51 21.97 14.96
CA ALA A 43 7.77 21.00 13.89
C ALA A 43 9.29 20.77 13.69
N THR A 44 9.69 19.50 13.63
CA THR A 44 11.09 19.08 13.42
C THR A 44 11.33 18.42 12.07
N SER A 45 10.29 17.94 11.39
CA SER A 45 10.34 17.32 10.06
C SER A 45 9.10 17.69 9.25
N LEU A 46 9.31 17.92 7.95
CA LEU A 46 8.25 18.19 7.00
C LEU A 46 7.55 16.91 6.55
N GLU A 47 8.26 15.79 6.48
CA GLU A 47 7.72 14.51 6.01
C GLU A 47 6.80 13.87 7.06
N ALA A 48 7.00 14.18 8.34
CA ALA A 48 6.20 13.64 9.44
C ALA A 48 4.70 13.94 9.30
N ILE A 49 4.33 15.13 8.78
CA ILE A 49 2.93 15.51 8.59
C ILE A 49 2.24 14.74 7.45
N ASP A 50 2.99 14.07 6.58
CA ASP A 50 2.37 13.17 5.60
C ASP A 50 1.85 11.89 6.27
N PHE A 51 2.43 11.46 7.39
CA PHE A 51 2.10 10.16 8.01
C PHE A 51 1.38 10.27 9.35
N SER A 52 1.64 11.32 10.13
CA SER A 52 1.17 11.45 11.51
C SER A 52 0.62 12.84 11.81
N LEU A 53 -0.23 13.38 10.92
CA LEU A 53 -0.93 14.64 11.12
C LEU A 53 -2.08 14.49 12.12
N THR A 54 -2.03 15.27 13.21
CA THR A 54 -3.13 15.35 14.19
C THR A 54 -4.22 16.33 13.74
N ASN A 55 -5.43 16.21 14.30
CA ASN A 55 -6.52 17.15 14.03
C ASN A 55 -6.17 18.60 14.43
N ALA A 56 -5.47 18.79 15.55
CA ALA A 56 -5.03 20.10 16.00
C ALA A 56 -4.01 20.71 15.02
N GLN A 57 -3.06 19.91 14.55
CA GLN A 57 -2.10 20.35 13.54
C GLN A 57 -2.79 20.70 12.21
N ALA A 58 -3.72 19.86 11.75
CA ALA A 58 -4.50 20.12 10.55
C ALA A 58 -5.27 21.44 10.64
N ASN A 59 -5.89 21.75 11.78
CA ASN A 59 -6.60 23.01 12.00
C ASN A 59 -5.67 24.22 11.96
N ARG A 60 -4.47 24.12 12.54
CA ARG A 60 -3.48 25.21 12.51
C ARG A 60 -2.96 25.46 11.09
N ILE A 61 -2.61 24.41 10.36
CA ILE A 61 -2.19 24.50 8.95
C ILE A 61 -3.33 25.07 8.10
N ALA A 62 -4.56 24.62 8.32
CA ALA A 62 -5.74 25.11 7.60
C ALA A 62 -5.97 26.61 7.83
N GLY A 63 -5.85 27.07 9.09
CA GLY A 63 -5.95 28.49 9.42
C GLY A 63 -4.85 29.33 8.77
N MET A 64 -3.61 28.83 8.74
CA MET A 64 -2.48 29.48 8.08
C MET A 64 -2.70 29.66 6.58
N PHE A 65 -3.20 28.63 5.89
CA PHE A 65 -3.45 28.69 4.44
C PHE A 65 -4.86 29.21 4.07
N GLY A 66 -5.71 29.52 5.04
CA GLY A 66 -7.09 29.94 4.77
C GLY A 66 -7.93 28.87 4.04
N VAL A 67 -7.68 27.59 4.29
CA VAL A 67 -8.40 26.46 3.67
C VAL A 67 -9.15 25.63 4.70
N SER A 68 -9.93 24.64 4.26
CA SER A 68 -10.61 23.73 5.19
C SER A 68 -9.64 22.71 5.82
N PRO A 69 -9.81 22.35 7.10
CA PRO A 69 -9.04 21.25 7.71
C PRO A 69 -9.22 19.90 7.00
N GLN A 70 -10.37 19.69 6.34
CA GLN A 70 -10.61 18.49 5.55
C GLN A 70 -9.69 18.41 4.33
N LEU A 71 -9.46 19.55 3.64
CA LEU A 71 -8.52 19.61 2.52
C LEU A 71 -7.11 19.22 3.00
N VAL A 72 -6.63 19.84 4.08
CA VAL A 72 -5.30 19.54 4.65
C VAL A 72 -5.15 18.07 5.00
N ARG A 73 -6.16 17.47 5.64
CA ARG A 73 -6.15 16.02 5.96
C ARG A 73 -6.14 15.14 4.70
N SER A 74 -6.80 15.55 3.62
CA SER A 74 -6.82 14.77 2.36
C SER A 74 -5.46 14.69 1.67
N LEU A 75 -4.56 15.64 1.97
CA LEU A 75 -3.20 15.66 1.44
C LEU A 75 -2.23 14.77 2.26
N SER A 76 -2.67 14.19 3.38
CA SER A 76 -1.83 13.29 4.20
C SER A 76 -2.37 11.86 4.25
N PHE A 77 -1.52 10.92 4.65
CA PHE A 77 -1.88 9.53 4.91
C PHE A 77 -2.30 9.30 6.37
N ALA A 78 -2.39 10.33 7.21
CA ALA A 78 -2.70 10.18 8.63
C ALA A 78 -4.05 9.48 8.89
N GLY A 79 -5.01 9.61 7.97
CA GLY A 79 -6.30 8.92 8.02
C GLY A 79 -6.30 7.48 7.50
N ALA A 80 -5.20 7.00 6.93
CA ALA A 80 -5.11 5.65 6.37
C ALA A 80 -5.09 4.58 7.49
N PRO A 81 -5.56 3.36 7.23
CA PRO A 81 -5.42 2.25 8.18
C PRO A 81 -3.96 2.01 8.55
N LYS A 82 -3.66 1.67 9.81
CA LYS A 82 -2.29 1.33 10.26
C LYS A 82 -1.60 0.27 9.39
N ALA A 83 -2.37 -0.68 8.87
CA ALA A 83 -1.86 -1.70 7.94
C ALA A 83 -1.36 -1.08 6.62
N ALA A 84 -2.04 -0.05 6.11
CA ALA A 84 -1.70 0.63 4.86
C ALA A 84 -0.37 1.38 4.97
N HIS A 85 -0.08 2.00 6.12
CA HIS A 85 1.20 2.69 6.35
C HIS A 85 2.43 1.81 6.10
N ARG A 86 2.33 0.48 6.28
CA ARG A 86 3.44 -0.45 5.97
C ARG A 86 3.70 -0.57 4.48
N PHE A 87 2.72 -0.24 3.65
CA PHE A 87 2.80 -0.25 2.20
C PHE A 87 2.99 1.15 1.61
N ILE A 88 3.22 2.19 2.44
CA ILE A 88 3.51 3.54 1.98
C ILE A 88 4.98 3.85 2.28
N ALA A 89 5.76 4.17 1.24
CA ALA A 89 7.16 4.53 1.38
C ALA A 89 7.32 5.95 1.91
N LYS A 90 8.48 6.22 2.52
CA LYS A 90 8.84 7.55 3.02
C LYS A 90 9.36 8.49 1.93
N SER A 91 9.74 7.94 0.77
CA SER A 91 10.25 8.69 -0.38
C SER A 91 9.63 8.18 -1.67
N PRO A 92 9.50 9.03 -2.70
CA PRO A 92 8.96 8.63 -4.01
C PRO A 92 9.72 7.43 -4.59
N MET A 93 9.01 6.37 -4.91
CA MET A 93 9.60 5.15 -5.48
C MET A 93 9.38 5.03 -6.99
N GLN A 94 8.44 5.79 -7.54
CA GLN A 94 8.02 5.67 -8.92
C GLN A 94 7.42 6.99 -9.41
N ARG A 95 7.52 7.21 -10.72
CA ARG A 95 6.96 8.38 -11.40
C ARG A 95 6.39 7.97 -12.74
N CYS A 96 5.35 8.65 -13.19
CA CYS A 96 4.73 8.34 -14.47
C CYS A 96 5.46 9.09 -15.59
N GLY A 97 6.21 8.38 -16.43
CA GLY A 97 6.96 9.00 -17.53
C GLY A 97 6.12 9.90 -18.45
N ARG A 98 4.81 9.64 -18.57
CA ARG A 98 3.87 10.45 -19.35
C ARG A 98 3.40 11.72 -18.61
N CYS A 99 3.21 11.66 -17.30
CA CYS A 99 2.66 12.77 -16.51
C CYS A 99 3.72 13.63 -15.82
N THR A 100 4.97 13.17 -15.73
CA THR A 100 6.07 13.88 -15.04
C THR A 100 6.61 15.09 -15.82
N GLN A 101 6.11 15.35 -17.04
CA GLN A 101 6.40 16.57 -17.80
C GLN A 101 5.61 17.78 -17.25
N THR A 102 5.86 18.16 -16.00
CA THR A 102 5.27 19.36 -15.38
C THR A 102 6.32 20.46 -15.23
N ASP A 103 6.02 21.65 -15.75
CA ASP A 103 6.85 22.86 -15.61
C ASP A 103 6.85 23.46 -14.18
N VAL A 104 6.22 22.79 -13.22
CA VAL A 104 6.09 23.25 -11.84
C VAL A 104 7.35 22.89 -11.06
N SER A 105 8.02 23.91 -10.50
CA SER A 105 9.15 23.75 -9.58
C SER A 105 8.73 24.17 -8.16
N PRO A 106 9.10 23.40 -7.11
CA PRO A 106 9.60 22.03 -7.18
C PRO A 106 8.54 21.07 -7.74
N PRO A 107 8.94 19.96 -8.40
CA PRO A 107 8.00 18.99 -8.95
C PRO A 107 7.15 18.39 -7.82
N PRO A 108 5.83 18.32 -7.99
CA PRO A 108 4.95 17.84 -6.94
C PRO A 108 5.21 16.37 -6.64
N ILE A 109 5.19 16.00 -5.36
CA ILE A 109 5.18 14.61 -4.94
C ILE A 109 3.72 14.16 -4.83
N LEU A 110 3.37 13.12 -5.60
CA LEU A 110 2.03 12.56 -5.57
C LEU A 110 1.95 11.36 -4.63
N ARG A 111 0.80 11.16 -4.00
CA ARG A 111 0.48 10.01 -3.14
C ARG A 111 0.80 8.69 -3.83
N SER A 112 0.47 8.58 -5.12
CA SER A 112 0.71 7.38 -5.93
C SER A 112 2.19 7.03 -6.06
N GLU A 113 3.11 7.99 -5.88
CA GLU A 113 4.56 7.74 -5.92
C GLU A 113 5.07 7.06 -4.64
N LEU A 114 4.32 7.17 -3.55
CA LEU A 114 4.64 6.60 -2.23
C LEU A 114 3.88 5.28 -1.98
N GLN A 115 2.75 5.07 -2.63
CA GLN A 115 1.90 3.89 -2.43
C GLN A 115 2.50 2.65 -3.13
N GLY A 116 2.97 1.68 -2.34
CA GLY A 116 3.61 0.45 -2.81
C GLY A 116 2.69 -0.57 -3.50
N TRP A 117 1.38 -0.34 -3.52
CA TRP A 117 0.41 -1.15 -4.27
C TRP A 117 0.08 -0.59 -5.65
N ARG A 118 0.69 0.54 -6.04
CA ARG A 118 0.45 1.17 -7.33
C ARG A 118 1.34 0.55 -8.41
N ILE A 119 0.70 0.16 -9.51
CA ILE A 119 1.29 -0.31 -10.76
C ILE A 119 0.81 0.50 -11.96
N THR A 120 -0.30 1.25 -11.83
CA THR A 120 -0.79 2.18 -12.84
C THR A 120 -0.86 3.61 -12.30
N CYS A 121 -0.66 4.58 -13.19
CA CYS A 121 -0.80 5.99 -12.86
C CYS A 121 -2.25 6.34 -12.60
N SER A 122 -2.54 6.96 -11.45
CA SER A 122 -3.89 7.42 -11.07
C SER A 122 -4.45 8.54 -11.94
N HIS A 123 -3.63 9.11 -12.85
CA HIS A 123 -4.02 10.21 -13.73
C HIS A 123 -4.31 9.75 -15.15
N CYS A 124 -3.36 9.07 -15.79
CA CYS A 124 -3.49 8.63 -17.18
C CYS A 124 -3.80 7.14 -17.35
N GLY A 125 -3.74 6.34 -16.28
CA GLY A 125 -3.98 4.89 -16.32
C GLY A 125 -2.85 4.06 -16.92
N GLU A 126 -1.79 4.70 -17.43
CA GLU A 126 -0.62 4.00 -17.97
C GLU A 126 0.11 3.23 -16.86
N PRO A 127 0.69 2.05 -17.17
CA PRO A 127 1.53 1.35 -16.22
C PRO A 127 2.76 2.21 -15.87
N TYR A 128 3.18 2.17 -14.61
CA TYR A 128 4.50 2.66 -14.25
C TYR A 128 5.54 1.74 -14.93
N GLN A 129 6.64 2.33 -15.40
CA GLN A 129 7.73 1.59 -16.03
C GLN A 129 8.90 1.45 -15.05
N ASP A 130 9.45 0.24 -14.96
CA ASP A 130 10.74 0.03 -14.31
C ASP A 130 11.85 0.28 -15.33
N LYS A 131 12.92 0.98 -14.94
CA LYS A 131 14.06 1.23 -15.83
C LYS A 131 14.88 -0.04 -16.12
N THR A 132 14.63 -1.12 -15.38
CA THR A 132 15.60 -2.23 -15.24
C THR A 132 15.13 -3.60 -15.70
N THR A 133 13.84 -3.84 -15.99
CA THR A 133 13.34 -5.23 -16.06
C THR A 133 12.26 -5.47 -17.12
N SER A 134 12.69 -5.67 -18.38
CA SER A 134 11.81 -6.10 -19.47
C SER A 134 11.34 -7.57 -19.37
N ASP A 135 12.09 -8.43 -18.67
CA ASP A 135 11.83 -9.88 -18.59
C ASP A 135 10.74 -10.25 -17.55
N GLY A 136 10.74 -9.58 -16.40
CA GLY A 136 9.71 -9.74 -15.36
C GLY A 136 8.33 -9.28 -15.82
N GLU A 137 8.27 -8.19 -16.60
CA GLU A 137 7.03 -7.69 -17.18
C GLU A 137 6.37 -8.68 -18.16
N ARG A 138 7.17 -9.38 -18.97
CA ARG A 138 6.66 -10.43 -19.88
C ARG A 138 6.16 -11.65 -19.11
N THR A 139 6.91 -12.06 -18.09
CA THR A 139 6.58 -13.22 -17.26
C THR A 139 5.23 -13.04 -16.53
N LEU A 140 4.91 -11.82 -16.11
CA LEU A 140 3.66 -11.52 -15.40
C LEU A 140 2.52 -11.01 -16.29
N GLU A 141 2.70 -11.01 -17.60
CA GLU A 141 1.68 -10.56 -18.56
C GLU A 141 0.32 -11.25 -18.34
N PRO A 142 0.24 -12.59 -18.17
CA PRO A 142 -1.03 -13.28 -17.98
C PRO A 142 -1.81 -12.82 -16.74
N TYR A 143 -1.12 -12.25 -15.75
CA TYR A 143 -1.71 -11.80 -14.49
C TYR A 143 -2.11 -10.32 -14.51
N ARG A 144 -1.84 -9.58 -15.59
CA ARG A 144 -2.07 -8.12 -15.68
C ARG A 144 -3.49 -7.70 -15.29
N ALA A 145 -4.50 -8.42 -15.76
CA ALA A 145 -5.90 -8.12 -15.44
C ALA A 145 -6.22 -8.37 -13.96
N ALA A 146 -5.68 -9.44 -13.37
CA ALA A 146 -5.83 -9.71 -11.94
C ALA A 146 -5.07 -8.69 -11.09
N ALA A 147 -3.86 -8.29 -11.52
CA ALA A 147 -3.06 -7.28 -10.85
C ALA A 147 -3.77 -5.92 -10.78
N ARG A 148 -4.43 -5.48 -11.87
CA ARG A 148 -5.25 -4.25 -11.86
C ARG A 148 -6.44 -4.32 -10.89
N ARG A 149 -7.08 -5.49 -10.77
CA ARG A 149 -8.12 -5.70 -9.76
C ARG A 149 -7.53 -5.63 -8.35
N GLY A 150 -6.37 -6.25 -8.13
CA GLY A 150 -5.66 -6.20 -6.85
C GLY A 150 -5.25 -4.79 -6.44
N GLU A 151 -4.73 -4.00 -7.38
CA GLU A 151 -4.43 -2.57 -7.17
C GLU A 151 -5.68 -1.82 -6.70
N THR A 152 -6.82 -2.06 -7.36
CA THR A 152 -8.11 -1.44 -7.01
C THR A 152 -8.57 -1.85 -5.61
N LEU A 153 -8.47 -3.14 -5.26
CA LEU A 153 -8.83 -3.66 -3.94
C LEU A 153 -7.99 -3.01 -2.84
N LEU A 154 -6.65 -3.01 -2.98
CA LEU A 154 -5.76 -2.42 -2.00
C LEU A 154 -5.98 -0.92 -1.89
N ASN A 155 -6.17 -0.23 -3.01
CA ASN A 155 -6.43 1.20 -3.00
C ASN A 155 -7.76 1.55 -2.31
N ASN A 156 -8.84 0.83 -2.60
CA ASN A 156 -10.14 1.08 -1.99
C ASN A 156 -10.12 0.81 -0.49
N HIS A 157 -9.44 -0.26 -0.07
CA HIS A 157 -9.29 -0.55 1.35
C HIS A 157 -8.40 0.50 2.06
N ALA A 158 -7.28 0.90 1.45
CA ALA A 158 -6.36 1.88 2.05
C ALA A 158 -6.93 3.31 2.10
N GLU A 159 -7.59 3.77 1.03
CA GLU A 159 -8.03 5.17 0.89
C GLU A 159 -9.49 5.38 1.29
N ARG A 160 -10.34 4.36 1.12
CA ARG A 160 -11.79 4.45 1.32
C ARG A 160 -12.34 3.51 2.39
N ARG A 161 -11.47 2.69 3.00
CA ARG A 161 -11.85 1.70 4.03
C ARG A 161 -12.94 0.75 3.56
N VAL A 162 -12.94 0.42 2.27
CA VAL A 162 -13.83 -0.61 1.73
C VAL A 162 -13.32 -1.96 2.21
N GLU A 163 -14.14 -2.65 2.99
CA GLU A 163 -13.84 -3.99 3.47
C GLU A 163 -14.31 -5.05 2.48
N THR A 164 -13.64 -6.19 2.53
CA THR A 164 -14.04 -7.43 1.86
C THR A 164 -14.16 -8.52 2.92
N TRP A 165 -14.34 -9.78 2.55
CA TRP A 165 -14.38 -10.87 3.52
C TRP A 165 -13.04 -11.08 4.24
N LEU A 166 -11.92 -10.64 3.65
CA LEU A 166 -10.61 -10.59 4.29
C LEU A 166 -9.86 -9.33 3.82
N PRO A 167 -9.47 -8.40 4.72
CA PRO A 167 -8.82 -7.15 4.34
C PRO A 167 -7.71 -7.32 3.27
N PRO A 168 -7.77 -6.65 2.10
CA PRO A 168 -6.81 -6.89 1.01
C PRO A 168 -5.34 -6.64 1.39
N LEU A 169 -5.08 -5.70 2.30
CA LEU A 169 -3.73 -5.46 2.85
C LEU A 169 -3.25 -6.62 3.73
N GLU A 170 -4.17 -7.33 4.39
CA GLU A 170 -3.87 -8.54 5.14
C GLU A 170 -3.58 -9.71 4.21
N ILE A 171 -4.38 -9.91 3.16
CA ILE A 171 -4.08 -10.90 2.10
C ILE A 171 -2.67 -10.68 1.55
N ALA A 172 -2.33 -9.44 1.19
CA ALA A 172 -1.01 -9.10 0.68
C ALA A 172 0.12 -9.47 1.66
N ARG A 173 -0.09 -9.27 2.97
CA ARG A 173 0.90 -9.66 3.99
C ARG A 173 1.04 -11.17 4.14
N LEU A 174 -0.09 -11.88 4.12
CA LEU A 174 -0.11 -13.35 4.21
C LEU A 174 0.60 -13.98 3.01
N LEU A 175 0.38 -13.45 1.80
CA LEU A 175 1.06 -13.87 0.58
C LEU A 175 2.58 -13.70 0.64
N LEU A 176 3.08 -12.74 1.44
CA LEU A 176 4.51 -12.52 1.67
C LEU A 176 5.09 -13.33 2.84
N MET A 177 4.34 -14.26 3.42
CA MET A 177 4.89 -15.21 4.37
C MET A 177 5.77 -16.25 3.65
N ARG A 178 6.83 -16.70 4.33
CA ARG A 178 7.73 -17.74 3.80
C ARG A 178 6.98 -19.05 3.68
N ARG A 179 7.25 -19.78 2.58
CA ARG A 179 6.78 -21.15 2.36
C ARG A 179 7.95 -22.07 2.04
N ILE A 180 7.70 -23.37 2.09
CA ILE A 180 8.61 -24.37 1.54
C ILE A 180 7.96 -24.88 0.24
N PRO A 181 8.55 -24.62 -0.93
CA PRO A 181 8.02 -25.14 -2.20
C PRO A 181 8.20 -26.67 -2.26
N TRP A 182 7.34 -27.34 -3.02
CA TRP A 182 7.45 -28.77 -3.29
C TRP A 182 7.46 -29.01 -4.81
N PRO A 183 8.42 -29.81 -5.35
CA PRO A 183 9.53 -30.44 -4.65
C PRO A 183 10.54 -29.41 -4.09
N PRO A 184 11.34 -29.76 -3.07
CA PRO A 184 12.32 -28.84 -2.52
C PRO A 184 13.38 -28.46 -3.56
N PRO A 185 13.76 -27.18 -3.68
CA PRO A 185 14.83 -26.74 -4.56
C PRO A 185 16.16 -27.37 -4.16
N ARG A 186 16.99 -27.67 -5.16
CA ARG A 186 18.29 -28.34 -4.98
C ARG A 186 19.28 -27.49 -4.16
N ASP A 187 19.20 -26.17 -4.25
CA ASP A 187 20.21 -25.24 -3.73
C ASP A 187 19.92 -24.74 -2.30
N GLY A 188 18.94 -25.32 -1.58
CA GLY A 188 18.73 -25.06 -0.16
C GLY A 188 18.20 -23.67 0.25
N ASP A 189 18.04 -22.74 -0.69
CA ASP A 189 17.61 -21.35 -0.47
C ASP A 189 16.09 -21.19 -0.21
N LEU A 190 15.55 -21.98 0.71
CA LEU A 190 14.13 -22.01 1.08
C LEU A 190 13.60 -20.66 1.61
N TRP A 191 14.48 -19.77 2.06
CA TRP A 191 14.12 -18.46 2.61
C TRP A 191 13.55 -17.49 1.55
N ARG A 192 13.74 -17.76 0.25
CA ARG A 192 13.31 -16.90 -0.86
C ARG A 192 11.83 -17.08 -1.19
N TYR A 193 11.31 -18.30 -1.06
CA TYR A 193 9.96 -18.64 -1.49
C TYR A 193 8.89 -18.02 -0.61
N ARG A 194 7.82 -17.52 -1.25
CA ARG A 194 6.67 -16.92 -0.57
C ARG A 194 5.40 -17.67 -0.92
N LEU A 195 4.42 -17.60 -0.04
CA LEU A 195 3.09 -18.15 -0.27
C LEU A 195 2.49 -17.66 -1.60
N LEU A 196 2.86 -16.44 -2.02
CA LEU A 196 2.57 -15.87 -3.33
C LEU A 196 2.87 -16.81 -4.50
N GLY A 197 4.00 -17.52 -4.49
CA GLY A 197 4.34 -18.46 -5.55
C GLY A 197 3.38 -19.67 -5.66
N ALA A 198 2.51 -19.90 -4.67
CA ALA A 198 1.48 -20.95 -4.73
C ALA A 198 0.32 -20.53 -5.63
N ILE A 199 0.10 -19.22 -5.73
CA ILE A 199 -1.00 -18.60 -6.45
C ILE A 199 -0.53 -18.07 -7.81
N VAL A 200 0.71 -17.58 -7.86
CA VAL A 200 1.36 -17.06 -9.07
C VAL A 200 2.68 -17.82 -9.25
N PRO A 201 2.68 -19.02 -9.85
CA PRO A 201 3.88 -19.86 -9.95
C PRO A 201 5.08 -19.16 -10.60
N ASP A 202 4.83 -18.31 -11.60
CA ASP A 202 5.86 -17.56 -12.31
C ASP A 202 6.62 -16.57 -11.41
N PHE A 203 6.06 -16.20 -10.26
CA PHE A 203 6.75 -15.40 -9.25
C PHE A 203 8.00 -16.10 -8.72
N ASP A 204 7.97 -17.41 -8.52
CA ASP A 204 9.14 -18.15 -8.03
C ASP A 204 10.27 -18.17 -9.07
N ALA A 205 9.92 -18.20 -10.37
CA ALA A 205 10.89 -18.12 -11.46
C ALA A 205 11.57 -16.75 -11.51
N ILE A 206 10.84 -15.67 -11.21
CA ILE A 206 11.40 -14.32 -11.06
C ILE A 206 12.36 -14.28 -9.86
N LEU A 207 11.93 -14.81 -8.71
CA LEU A 207 12.76 -14.84 -7.50
C LEU A 207 14.04 -15.68 -7.62
N ALA A 208 14.02 -16.74 -8.43
CA ALA A 208 15.20 -17.56 -8.67
C ALA A 208 16.34 -16.76 -9.33
N ARG A 209 16.00 -15.68 -10.05
CA ARG A 209 16.96 -14.80 -10.72
C ARG A 209 17.43 -13.64 -9.85
N GLU A 210 16.74 -13.38 -8.74
CA GLU A 210 17.07 -12.32 -7.80
C GLU A 210 18.10 -12.78 -6.77
N THR A 211 19.10 -11.95 -6.52
CA THR A 211 20.19 -12.26 -5.57
C THR A 211 19.83 -11.93 -4.12
N SER A 212 18.80 -11.10 -3.91
CA SER A 212 18.31 -10.75 -2.58
C SER A 212 16.80 -10.51 -2.59
N PHE A 213 16.12 -10.85 -1.49
CA PHE A 213 14.71 -10.51 -1.30
C PHE A 213 14.52 -9.79 0.04
N PRO A 214 14.65 -8.45 0.06
CA PRO A 214 14.58 -7.67 1.31
C PRO A 214 13.14 -7.52 1.84
N HIS A 215 12.15 -8.07 1.15
CA HIS A 215 10.73 -7.85 1.46
C HIS A 215 10.15 -8.95 2.37
N SER A 216 9.27 -8.53 3.26
CA SER A 216 8.64 -9.40 4.25
C SER A 216 7.26 -8.85 4.62
N PRO A 217 6.45 -9.60 5.39
CA PRO A 217 5.20 -9.05 5.90
C PRO A 217 5.42 -7.77 6.72
N LYS A 218 6.61 -7.54 7.31
CA LYS A 218 6.92 -6.28 8.02
C LYS A 218 7.24 -5.12 7.08
N HIS A 219 7.86 -5.41 5.94
CA HIS A 219 8.24 -4.44 4.90
C HIS A 219 7.74 -4.93 3.53
N PRO A 220 6.43 -4.80 3.27
CA PRO A 220 5.77 -5.49 2.16
C PRO A 220 5.81 -4.74 0.82
N ILE A 221 6.54 -3.62 0.74
CA ILE A 221 6.65 -2.82 -0.49
C ILE A 221 7.61 -3.53 -1.45
N LEU A 222 7.10 -4.09 -2.53
CA LEU A 222 7.88 -4.81 -3.55
C LEU A 222 8.43 -3.86 -4.64
N PRO A 223 9.46 -4.26 -5.41
CA PRO A 223 9.89 -3.57 -6.62
C PRO A 223 8.77 -3.58 -7.67
N LEU A 224 8.76 -2.59 -8.56
CA LEU A 224 7.65 -2.38 -9.48
C LEU A 224 7.41 -3.59 -10.40
N CYS A 225 8.48 -4.23 -10.88
CA CYS A 225 8.39 -5.43 -11.70
C CYS A 225 7.77 -6.66 -11.01
N ILE A 226 7.74 -6.68 -9.67
CA ILE A 226 7.23 -7.81 -8.88
C ILE A 226 5.82 -7.53 -8.33
N ARG A 227 5.47 -6.25 -8.10
CA ARG A 227 4.14 -5.86 -7.58
C ARG A 227 2.95 -6.50 -8.31
N PRO A 228 2.95 -6.64 -9.66
CA PRO A 228 1.83 -7.26 -10.36
C PRO A 228 1.50 -8.67 -9.85
N ALA A 229 2.52 -9.48 -9.49
CA ALA A 229 2.31 -10.80 -8.93
C ALA A 229 1.54 -10.73 -7.60
N LEU A 230 2.00 -9.89 -6.67
CA LEU A 230 1.35 -9.73 -5.36
C LEU A 230 -0.10 -9.28 -5.52
N LEU A 231 -0.34 -8.28 -6.35
CA LEU A 231 -1.67 -7.73 -6.59
C LEU A 231 -2.59 -8.75 -7.26
N ALA A 232 -2.08 -9.52 -8.21
CA ALA A 232 -2.82 -10.62 -8.82
C ALA A 232 -3.18 -11.68 -7.77
N GLY A 233 -2.23 -12.06 -6.92
CA GLY A 233 -2.46 -13.00 -5.83
C GLY A 233 -3.55 -12.52 -4.86
N VAL A 234 -3.58 -11.23 -4.51
CA VAL A 234 -4.64 -10.64 -3.70
C VAL A 234 -5.99 -10.81 -4.40
N ALA A 235 -6.10 -10.42 -5.67
CA ALA A 235 -7.36 -10.50 -6.40
C ALA A 235 -7.85 -11.94 -6.60
N ILE A 236 -6.93 -12.91 -6.75
CA ILE A 236 -7.26 -14.33 -6.89
C ILE A 236 -7.81 -14.86 -5.56
N ILE A 237 -7.15 -14.57 -4.43
CA ILE A 237 -7.63 -15.00 -3.10
C ILE A 237 -8.96 -14.34 -2.78
N ASP A 238 -9.07 -13.02 -2.95
CA ASP A 238 -10.30 -12.27 -2.68
C ASP A 238 -11.49 -12.86 -3.45
N ARG A 239 -11.31 -13.21 -4.73
CA ARG A 239 -12.33 -13.87 -5.54
C ARG A 239 -12.63 -15.31 -5.14
N ALA A 240 -11.62 -16.08 -4.75
CA ALA A 240 -11.76 -17.51 -4.44
C ALA A 240 -12.33 -17.77 -3.04
N GLY A 241 -12.18 -16.82 -2.12
CA GLY A 241 -12.75 -16.91 -0.79
C GLY A 241 -11.97 -17.82 0.18
N PRO A 242 -12.57 -18.15 1.34
CA PRO A 242 -11.96 -18.99 2.38
C PRO A 242 -11.39 -20.34 1.94
N PRO A 243 -11.98 -21.08 0.96
CA PRO A 243 -11.41 -22.35 0.49
C PRO A 243 -9.97 -22.23 -0.01
N MET A 244 -9.60 -21.08 -0.59
CA MET A 244 -8.25 -20.81 -1.04
C MET A 244 -7.27 -20.72 0.14
N LEU A 245 -7.67 -20.14 1.27
CA LEU A 245 -6.82 -20.10 2.47
C LEU A 245 -6.58 -21.50 3.04
N LYS A 246 -7.61 -22.36 3.03
CA LYS A 246 -7.49 -23.76 3.46
C LYS A 246 -6.50 -24.53 2.58
N MET A 247 -6.54 -24.32 1.26
CA MET A 247 -5.54 -24.89 0.35
C MET A 247 -4.13 -24.40 0.70
N LEU A 248 -3.98 -23.08 0.94
CA LEU A 248 -2.70 -22.47 1.29
C LEU A 248 -2.11 -22.95 2.62
N HIS A 249 -2.93 -23.43 3.57
CA HIS A 249 -2.42 -24.08 4.79
C HIS A 249 -1.49 -25.26 4.48
N GLY A 250 -1.80 -26.02 3.43
CA GLY A 250 -1.00 -27.17 2.99
C GLY A 250 0.38 -26.80 2.44
N HIS A 251 0.57 -25.55 2.02
CA HIS A 251 1.85 -25.05 1.49
C HIS A 251 2.77 -24.45 2.57
N MET A 252 2.37 -24.47 3.83
CA MET A 252 3.11 -23.85 4.93
C MET A 252 3.58 -24.89 5.94
N MET A 253 4.75 -24.64 6.54
CA MET A 253 5.36 -25.54 7.52
C MET A 253 5.85 -24.78 8.76
N GLY A 254 5.95 -25.49 9.88
CA GLY A 254 6.52 -25.01 11.13
C GLY A 254 5.85 -23.74 11.68
N GLU A 255 6.66 -22.81 12.15
CA GLU A 255 6.22 -21.56 12.78
C GLU A 255 5.40 -20.65 11.83
N ASN A 256 5.72 -20.66 10.53
CA ASN A 256 4.95 -19.87 9.55
C ASN A 256 3.53 -20.43 9.37
N ARG A 257 3.35 -21.76 9.41
CA ARG A 257 2.03 -22.38 9.40
C ARG A 257 1.21 -21.98 10.62
N LYS A 258 1.81 -22.03 11.83
CA LYS A 258 1.14 -21.61 13.07
C LYS A 258 0.63 -20.18 12.97
N ARG A 259 1.50 -19.24 12.54
CA ARG A 259 1.14 -17.82 12.38
C ARG A 259 0.05 -17.61 11.34
N PHE A 260 0.09 -18.33 10.23
CA PHE A 260 -0.94 -18.22 9.18
C PHE A 260 -2.28 -18.75 9.67
N VAL A 261 -2.30 -19.90 10.34
CA VAL A 261 -3.51 -20.46 10.94
C VAL A 261 -4.06 -19.48 11.96
N MET A 262 -3.27 -18.98 12.90
CA MET A 262 -3.75 -17.97 13.87
C MET A 262 -4.38 -16.73 13.21
N ALA A 263 -3.84 -16.29 12.07
CA ALA A 263 -4.38 -15.15 11.33
C ALA A 263 -5.67 -15.47 10.54
N THR A 264 -5.89 -16.75 10.17
CA THR A 264 -6.96 -17.13 9.22
C THR A 264 -7.99 -18.10 9.78
N ASP A 265 -7.80 -18.64 10.99
CA ASP A 265 -8.61 -19.71 11.55
C ASP A 265 -10.09 -19.32 11.65
N HIS A 266 -10.37 -18.10 12.12
CA HIS A 266 -11.73 -17.54 12.21
C HIS A 266 -12.46 -17.40 10.85
N LEU A 267 -11.74 -17.47 9.73
CA LEU A 267 -12.30 -17.40 8.38
C LEU A 267 -12.45 -18.77 7.73
N VAL A 268 -11.65 -19.74 8.15
CA VAL A 268 -11.57 -21.09 7.54
C VAL A 268 -12.37 -22.12 8.36
N SER A 269 -12.45 -21.93 9.66
CA SER A 269 -13.25 -22.72 10.59
C SER A 269 -14.59 -21.98 10.80
N PRO A 270 -15.75 -22.57 10.45
CA PRO A 270 -17.02 -21.96 10.81
C PRO A 270 -17.05 -21.78 12.33
N ALA A 271 -17.47 -20.60 12.80
CA ALA A 271 -17.77 -20.41 14.20
C ALA A 271 -18.77 -21.51 14.62
N ILE A 272 -18.36 -22.39 15.52
CA ILE A 272 -19.29 -23.30 16.16
C ILE A 272 -20.08 -22.40 17.12
N GLU A 273 -21.19 -21.84 16.65
CA GLU A 273 -22.19 -21.23 17.53
C GLU A 273 -22.79 -22.35 18.39
N TRP A 274 -22.22 -22.57 19.57
CA TRP A 274 -22.89 -23.28 20.65
C TRP A 274 -23.96 -22.35 21.24
N GLY A 275 -25.02 -22.09 20.47
CA GLY A 275 -26.30 -21.67 21.03
C GLY A 275 -27.09 -22.92 21.46
N PRO A 276 -27.76 -22.93 22.62
CA PRO A 276 -28.59 -24.08 22.99
C PRO A 276 -29.68 -24.26 21.91
N PRO A 277 -30.09 -25.51 21.61
CA PRO A 277 -31.13 -25.75 20.62
C PRO A 277 -32.39 -25.01 21.05
N GLN A 278 -32.83 -24.05 20.24
CA GLN A 278 -34.18 -23.51 20.36
C GLN A 278 -35.12 -24.66 20.07
N GLN A 279 -35.71 -25.22 21.14
CA GLN A 279 -36.88 -26.07 21.03
C GLN A 279 -37.94 -25.25 20.28
N PHE A 280 -38.20 -25.62 19.03
CA PHE A 280 -39.44 -25.26 18.38
C PHE A 280 -40.57 -25.87 19.21
N GLN A 281 -41.26 -25.03 19.98
CA GLN A 281 -42.56 -25.39 20.54
C GLN A 281 -43.52 -25.54 19.35
N LEU A 282 -43.84 -26.78 19.03
CA LEU A 282 -45.03 -27.12 18.27
C LEU A 282 -46.20 -27.16 19.25
N ILE A 283 -47.20 -26.33 18.95
CA ILE A 283 -48.53 -26.14 19.59
C ILE A 283 -48.54 -25.20 20.80
#